data_AF-A0A7Y7HR92-F1
#
_entry.id   AF-A0A7Y7HR92-F1
#
_cell.length_a   1.000
_cell.length_b   1.000
_cell.length_c   1.000
_cell.angle_alpha   90.00
_cell.angle_beta   90.00
_cell.angle_gamma   90.00
#
_symmetry.space_group_name_H-M   'P 1'
#
loop_
_entity.id
_entity.type
_entity.pdbx_description
1 polymer ?
#
loop_
_entity_poly.entity_id
_entity_poly.type
_entity_poly.pdbx_seq_one_letter_code
_entity_poly.pdbx_strand_id
1 'polypeptide(L)'
;MIKRALLPLLLLTSSLAAAADLTEMEIRWLKAGSAVLAYAKQELKLPLDITVQPQARPTDVPLALGYDNGRCKLVLSMRGNPNAEDILDNVAEAQRPLMIEAMVAHEIGHCWRYAQGNWHAVPAGFEEQPLQADSHALRDTRREEGYADLVALAWIQQRHPEQYAAVAGWMRQVRQPSPATGSHSTLTWLQLAPTGAAFTPGLPLFEQADRLWQKGLLQDQ
;
A
#
# COMPACT_ATOMS: atom_id res chain seq x y z
N MET A 1 -38.67 -21.33 61.62
CA MET A 1 -37.21 -21.21 61.37
C MET A 1 -37.02 -20.80 59.92
N ILE A 2 -36.44 -19.62 59.70
CA ILE A 2 -36.42 -18.91 58.41
C ILE A 2 -35.38 -19.52 57.48
N LYS A 3 -35.81 -19.82 56.24
CA LYS A 3 -35.01 -20.35 55.12
C LYS A 3 -33.98 -19.30 54.67
N ARG A 4 -32.70 -19.68 54.54
CA ARG A 4 -31.69 -18.85 53.87
C ARG A 4 -31.27 -19.51 52.56
N ALA A 5 -31.88 -19.05 51.47
CA ALA A 5 -31.38 -19.29 50.12
C ALA A 5 -30.23 -18.30 49.87
N LEU A 6 -29.03 -18.81 49.61
CA LEU A 6 -27.92 -18.03 49.07
C LEU A 6 -28.00 -18.07 47.54
N LEU A 7 -28.38 -16.95 46.93
CA LEU A 7 -28.21 -16.70 45.50
C LEU A 7 -26.77 -16.20 45.26
N PRO A 8 -25.98 -16.79 44.35
CA PRO A 8 -24.73 -16.19 43.91
C PRO A 8 -25.05 -15.08 42.89
N LEU A 9 -24.63 -13.86 43.20
CA LEU A 9 -24.73 -12.69 42.33
C LEU A 9 -23.64 -12.79 41.24
N LEU A 10 -24.02 -13.20 40.03
CA LEU A 10 -23.17 -13.13 38.83
C LEU A 10 -22.97 -11.64 38.47
N LEU A 11 -21.81 -11.09 38.84
CA LEU A 11 -21.34 -9.80 38.34
C LEU A 11 -21.01 -9.94 36.85
N LEU A 12 -21.95 -9.53 36.00
CA LEU A 12 -21.69 -9.21 34.60
C LEU A 12 -20.73 -8.02 34.56
N THR A 13 -19.43 -8.27 34.53
CA THR A 13 -18.46 -7.27 34.09
C THR A 13 -18.66 -7.07 32.59
N SER A 14 -19.58 -6.18 32.25
CA SER A 14 -19.66 -5.62 30.90
C SER A 14 -18.35 -4.89 30.63
N SER A 15 -17.39 -5.57 30.02
CA SER A 15 -16.25 -4.93 29.41
C SER A 15 -16.80 -3.94 28.39
N LEU A 16 -16.86 -2.66 28.76
CA LEU A 16 -17.00 -1.58 27.82
C LEU A 16 -15.78 -1.69 26.90
N ALA A 17 -15.96 -2.32 25.75
CA ALA A 17 -15.01 -2.24 24.67
C ALA A 17 -14.99 -0.76 24.26
N ALA A 18 -14.08 0.00 24.85
CA ALA A 18 -13.72 1.31 24.34
C ALA A 18 -13.21 1.04 22.92
N ALA A 19 -13.97 1.47 21.91
CA ALA A 19 -13.41 1.63 20.59
C ALA A 19 -12.21 2.56 20.79
N ALA A 20 -11.00 2.05 20.59
CA ALA A 20 -9.82 2.87 20.72
C ALA A 20 -9.93 3.96 19.66
N ASP A 21 -10.06 5.21 20.09
CA ASP A 21 -10.06 6.35 19.19
C ASP A 21 -8.81 6.32 18.32
N LEU A 22 -8.95 6.84 17.10
CA LEU A 22 -7.81 6.99 16.21
C LEU A 22 -6.86 8.05 16.77
N THR A 23 -5.55 7.80 16.65
CA THR A 23 -4.54 8.80 16.98
C THR A 23 -4.55 9.95 15.95
N GLU A 24 -3.98 11.11 16.31
CA GLU A 24 -3.85 12.23 15.37
C GLU A 24 -3.08 11.85 14.09
N MET A 25 -2.04 11.01 14.23
CA MET A 25 -1.27 10.49 13.10
C MET A 25 -2.13 9.61 12.20
N GLU A 26 -2.89 8.66 12.77
CA GLU A 26 -3.81 7.79 12.02
C GLU A 26 -4.86 8.62 11.26
N ILE A 27 -5.46 9.61 11.92
CA ILE A 27 -6.43 10.52 11.30
C ILE A 27 -5.78 11.27 10.14
N ARG A 28 -4.56 11.81 10.32
CA ARG A 28 -3.85 12.56 9.28
C ARG A 28 -3.57 11.70 8.05
N TRP A 29 -3.11 10.47 8.26
CA TRP A 29 -2.82 9.53 7.16
C TRP A 29 -4.09 9.08 6.43
N LEU A 30 -5.14 8.72 7.18
CA LEU A 30 -6.42 8.34 6.57
C LEU A 30 -7.05 9.50 5.80
N LYS A 31 -6.91 10.73 6.30
CA LYS A 31 -7.38 11.94 5.60
C LYS A 31 -6.60 12.17 4.31
N ALA A 32 -5.28 12.04 4.35
CA ALA A 32 -4.42 12.19 3.17
C ALA A 32 -4.72 11.13 2.10
N GLY A 33 -4.95 9.87 2.48
CA GLY A 33 -5.33 8.79 1.57
C GLY A 33 -6.80 8.77 1.14
N SER A 34 -7.64 9.65 1.67
CA SER A 34 -9.10 9.50 1.61
C SER A 34 -9.67 9.43 0.18
N ALA A 35 -9.11 10.19 -0.76
CA ALA A 35 -9.54 10.18 -2.16
C ALA A 35 -9.29 8.81 -2.83
N VAL A 36 -8.13 8.21 -2.55
CA VAL A 36 -7.76 6.87 -3.03
C VAL A 36 -8.67 5.81 -2.41
N LEU A 37 -8.87 5.88 -1.09
CA LEU A 37 -9.73 4.94 -0.37
C LEU A 37 -11.20 5.01 -0.82
N ALA A 38 -11.70 6.21 -1.08
CA ALA A 38 -13.02 6.41 -1.65
C ALA A 38 -13.10 5.78 -3.04
N TYR A 39 -12.12 6.02 -3.91
CA TYR A 39 -12.07 5.38 -5.24
C TYR A 39 -12.06 3.86 -5.14
N ALA A 40 -11.21 3.29 -4.27
CA ALA A 40 -11.12 1.85 -4.06
C ALA A 40 -12.43 1.20 -3.60
N LYS A 41 -13.13 1.84 -2.65
CA LYS A 41 -14.37 1.29 -2.07
C LYS A 41 -15.60 1.59 -2.91
N GLN A 42 -15.68 2.78 -3.51
CA GLN A 42 -16.89 3.28 -4.14
C GLN A 42 -16.91 3.00 -5.64
N GLU A 43 -15.80 3.19 -6.34
CA GLU A 43 -15.75 2.99 -7.79
C GLU A 43 -15.33 1.57 -8.14
N LEU A 44 -14.25 1.07 -7.52
CA LEU A 44 -13.73 -0.27 -7.81
C LEU A 44 -14.45 -1.39 -7.06
N LYS A 45 -15.17 -1.04 -5.97
CA LYS A 45 -15.81 -1.99 -5.06
C LYS A 45 -14.85 -3.07 -4.52
N LEU A 46 -13.59 -2.70 -4.28
CA LEU A 46 -12.59 -3.64 -3.78
C LEU A 46 -12.97 -4.18 -2.39
N PRO A 47 -12.62 -5.44 -2.07
CA PRO A 47 -12.87 -6.04 -0.76
C PRO A 47 -11.85 -5.53 0.27
N LEU A 48 -11.86 -4.23 0.53
CA LEU A 48 -10.86 -3.52 1.32
C LEU A 48 -11.35 -3.21 2.74
N ASP A 49 -10.66 -3.78 3.73
CA ASP A 49 -10.73 -3.40 5.13
C ASP A 49 -9.58 -2.46 5.50
N ILE A 50 -9.82 -1.59 6.48
CA ILE A 50 -8.79 -0.72 7.05
C ILE A 50 -8.68 -1.11 8.52
N THR A 51 -7.47 -1.44 8.96
CA THR A 51 -7.20 -1.89 10.33
C THR A 51 -6.07 -1.07 10.92
N VAL A 52 -6.22 -0.65 12.17
CA VAL A 52 -5.13 -0.03 12.94
C VAL A 52 -4.55 -1.10 13.85
N GLN A 53 -3.23 -1.30 13.76
CA GLN A 53 -2.53 -2.21 14.64
C GLN A 53 -2.39 -1.57 16.03
N PRO A 54 -2.75 -2.26 17.12
CA PRO A 54 -2.68 -1.69 18.46
C PRO A 54 -1.26 -1.36 18.91
N GLN A 55 -0.27 -2.11 18.39
CA GLN A 55 1.15 -1.94 18.65
C GLN A 55 1.95 -2.47 17.45
N ALA A 56 2.83 -1.65 16.87
CA ALA A 56 3.70 -2.05 15.78
C ALA A 56 4.77 -3.08 16.23
N ARG A 57 5.17 -3.94 15.30
CA ARG A 57 6.32 -4.84 15.42
C ARG A 57 7.60 -4.12 14.98
N PRO A 58 8.79 -4.64 15.35
CA PRO A 58 10.07 -3.96 15.09
C PRO A 58 10.39 -3.61 13.63
N THR A 59 9.73 -4.24 12.66
CA THR A 59 9.97 -4.04 11.22
C THR A 59 8.71 -3.61 10.46
N ASP A 60 7.63 -3.27 11.16
CA ASP A 60 6.40 -2.84 10.49
C ASP A 60 6.62 -1.45 9.88
N VAL A 61 6.32 -1.34 8.59
CA VAL A 61 6.16 -0.06 7.91
C VAL A 61 4.86 0.62 8.36
N PRO A 62 4.75 1.96 8.29
CA PRO A 62 3.58 2.68 8.80
C PRO A 62 2.25 2.29 8.13
N LEU A 63 2.32 1.88 6.87
CA LEU A 63 1.19 1.47 6.06
C LEU A 63 1.61 0.26 5.24
N ALA A 64 0.83 -0.81 5.28
CA ALA A 64 1.05 -2.01 4.48
C ALA A 64 -0.28 -2.65 4.08
N LEU A 65 -0.27 -3.46 3.03
CA LEU A 65 -1.39 -4.32 2.69
C LEU A 65 -1.15 -5.78 3.11
N GLY A 66 -2.11 -6.33 3.85
CA GLY A 66 -2.23 -7.75 4.11
C GLY A 66 -3.41 -8.38 3.37
N TYR A 67 -3.44 -9.71 3.35
CA TYR A 67 -4.52 -10.47 2.71
C TYR A 67 -5.09 -11.50 3.67
N ASP A 68 -6.41 -11.58 3.73
CA ASP A 68 -7.10 -12.56 4.58
C ASP A 68 -8.47 -12.90 3.99
N ASN A 69 -8.73 -14.19 3.77
CA ASN A 69 -10.01 -14.71 3.28
C ASN A 69 -10.56 -13.97 2.04
N GLY A 70 -9.69 -13.69 1.05
CA GLY A 70 -10.08 -12.99 -0.19
C GLY A 70 -10.30 -11.49 -0.04
N ARG A 71 -9.94 -10.91 1.12
CA ARG A 71 -10.02 -9.47 1.39
C ARG A 71 -8.63 -8.86 1.53
N CYS A 72 -8.52 -7.61 1.13
CA CYS A 72 -7.35 -6.79 1.37
C CYS A 72 -7.50 -6.08 2.72
N LYS A 73 -6.44 -6.04 3.52
CA LYS A 73 -6.37 -5.33 4.79
C LYS A 73 -5.31 -4.25 4.68
N LEU A 74 -5.72 -3.00 4.58
CA LEU A 74 -4.82 -1.86 4.74
C LEU A 74 -4.53 -1.67 6.23
N VAL A 75 -3.32 -2.00 6.65
CA VAL A 75 -2.87 -2.00 8.04
C VAL A 75 -2.08 -0.73 8.31
N LEU A 76 -2.52 0.04 9.32
CA LEU A 76 -1.79 1.18 9.85
C LEU A 76 -1.03 0.75 11.11
N SER A 77 0.30 0.79 11.06
CA SER A 77 1.19 0.35 12.15
C SER A 77 1.96 1.53 12.74
N MET A 78 1.22 2.52 13.24
CA MET A 78 1.77 3.78 13.78
C MET A 78 1.99 3.73 15.29
N ARG A 79 1.15 3.00 16.02
CA ARG A 79 1.17 2.97 17.49
C ARG A 79 2.43 2.30 18.00
N GLY A 80 3.24 3.05 18.74
CA GLY A 80 4.53 2.57 19.26
C GLY A 80 5.57 2.28 18.17
N ASN A 81 5.37 2.80 16.95
CA ASN A 81 6.35 2.73 15.87
C ASN A 81 7.17 4.03 15.83
N PRO A 82 8.42 4.03 16.30
CA PRO A 82 9.26 5.23 16.24
C PRO A 82 9.59 5.66 14.81
N ASN A 83 9.45 4.75 13.85
CA ASN A 83 9.86 4.95 12.45
C ASN A 83 8.66 5.22 11.52
N ALA A 84 7.47 5.49 12.07
CA ALA A 84 6.23 5.60 11.30
C ALA A 84 6.26 6.69 10.23
N GLU A 85 7.10 7.71 10.37
CA GLU A 85 7.17 8.82 9.42
C GLU A 85 8.56 9.03 8.80
N ASP A 86 9.52 8.12 9.01
CA ASP A 86 10.90 8.25 8.50
C ASP A 86 10.94 8.44 6.96
N ILE A 87 10.03 7.78 6.25
CA ILE A 87 9.89 7.91 4.79
C ILE A 87 9.54 9.35 4.33
N LEU A 88 9.04 10.18 5.26
CA LEU A 88 8.63 11.57 5.06
C LEU A 88 9.62 12.57 5.68
N ASP A 89 10.74 12.13 6.27
CA ASP A 89 11.68 13.03 6.97
C ASP A 89 12.22 14.14 6.09
N ASN A 90 12.54 13.81 4.83
CA ASN A 90 13.03 14.76 3.83
C ASN A 90 11.91 15.46 3.03
N VAL A 91 10.65 15.27 3.42
CA VAL A 91 9.48 15.85 2.75
C VAL A 91 8.98 17.05 3.55
N ALA A 92 8.89 18.21 2.89
CA ALA A 92 8.32 19.41 3.48
C ALA A 92 6.89 19.15 3.97
N GLU A 93 6.51 19.69 5.13
CA GLU A 93 5.23 19.38 5.79
C GLU A 93 4.02 19.56 4.85
N ALA A 94 4.02 20.63 4.05
CA ALA A 94 2.96 20.92 3.07
C ALA A 94 2.84 19.86 1.95
N GLN A 95 3.90 19.09 1.67
CA GLN A 95 3.90 18.04 0.64
C GLN A 95 3.56 16.66 1.21
N ARG A 96 3.75 16.43 2.52
CA ARG A 96 3.53 15.12 3.15
C ARG A 96 2.16 14.48 2.86
N PRO A 97 1.02 15.22 2.84
CA PRO A 97 -0.27 14.63 2.49
C PRO A 97 -0.27 13.98 1.10
N LEU A 98 0.42 14.57 0.12
CA LEU A 98 0.48 14.04 -1.24
C LEU A 98 1.32 12.76 -1.32
N MET A 99 2.42 12.68 -0.56
CA MET A 99 3.26 11.48 -0.50
C MET A 99 2.50 10.34 0.18
N ILE A 100 1.76 10.62 1.25
CA ILE A 100 0.88 9.65 1.90
C ILE A 100 -0.22 9.18 0.94
N GLU A 101 -0.83 10.10 0.18
CA GLU A 101 -1.81 9.75 -0.86
C GLU A 101 -1.20 8.78 -1.89
N ALA A 102 0.02 9.04 -2.35
CA ALA A 102 0.75 8.15 -3.27
C ALA A 102 1.04 6.77 -2.65
N MET A 103 1.43 6.71 -1.37
CA MET A 103 1.61 5.44 -0.65
C MET A 103 0.31 4.64 -0.58
N VAL A 104 -0.82 5.30 -0.28
CA VAL A 104 -2.12 4.63 -0.26
C VAL A 104 -2.49 4.13 -1.65
N ALA A 105 -2.21 4.89 -2.72
CA ALA A 105 -2.42 4.45 -4.10
C ALA A 105 -1.57 3.23 -4.46
N HIS A 106 -0.33 3.17 -3.98
CA HIS A 106 0.54 1.99 -4.09
C HIS A 106 -0.11 0.75 -3.45
N GLU A 107 -0.55 0.85 -2.19
CA GLU A 107 -1.21 -0.27 -1.51
C GLU A 107 -2.52 -0.70 -2.21
N ILE A 108 -3.26 0.24 -2.80
CA ILE A 108 -4.45 -0.11 -3.61
C ILE A 108 -4.06 -0.82 -4.91
N GLY A 109 -2.90 -0.53 -5.49
CA GLY A 109 -2.34 -1.30 -6.61
C GLY A 109 -2.19 -2.78 -6.28
N HIS A 110 -1.62 -3.08 -5.10
CA HIS A 110 -1.53 -4.45 -4.60
C HIS A 110 -2.90 -5.09 -4.37
N CYS A 111 -3.85 -4.36 -3.79
CA CYS A 111 -5.19 -4.88 -3.55
C CYS A 111 -5.93 -5.19 -4.86
N TRP A 112 -5.78 -4.33 -5.86
CA TRP A 112 -6.37 -4.52 -7.18
C TRP A 112 -5.90 -5.84 -7.80
N ARG A 113 -4.58 -6.08 -7.90
CA ARG A 113 -4.05 -7.33 -8.49
C ARG A 113 -4.49 -8.55 -7.72
N TYR A 114 -4.49 -8.49 -6.39
CA TYR A 114 -4.98 -9.59 -5.55
C TYR A 114 -6.46 -9.89 -5.81
N ALA A 115 -7.32 -8.87 -5.84
CA ALA A 115 -8.75 -9.04 -6.08
C ALA A 115 -9.07 -9.56 -7.48
N GLN A 116 -8.21 -9.29 -8.46
CA GLN A 116 -8.31 -9.85 -9.82
C GLN A 116 -7.73 -11.27 -9.95
N GLY A 117 -7.16 -11.85 -8.88
CA GLY A 117 -6.52 -13.16 -8.91
C GLY A 117 -5.16 -13.17 -9.62
N ASN A 118 -4.54 -12.00 -9.82
CA ASN A 118 -3.28 -11.82 -10.54
C ASN A 118 -2.08 -11.58 -9.61
N TRP A 119 -2.18 -11.96 -8.33
CA TRP A 119 -1.09 -11.80 -7.37
C TRP A 119 0.12 -12.64 -7.75
N HIS A 120 1.29 -12.01 -7.93
CA HIS A 120 2.53 -12.60 -8.46
C HIS A 120 2.43 -13.19 -9.88
N ALA A 121 1.32 -12.95 -10.60
CA ALA A 121 1.12 -13.49 -11.95
C ALA A 121 1.72 -12.57 -13.03
N VAL A 122 2.40 -13.15 -14.02
CA VAL A 122 2.84 -12.46 -15.24
C VAL A 122 1.83 -12.65 -16.39
N PRO A 123 1.84 -11.81 -17.45
CA PRO A 123 0.95 -11.98 -18.58
C PRO A 123 1.11 -13.36 -19.24
N ALA A 124 0.01 -13.92 -19.74
CA ALA A 124 0.04 -15.19 -20.45
C ALA A 124 1.01 -15.14 -21.64
N GLY A 125 1.85 -16.16 -21.77
CA GLY A 125 2.88 -16.24 -22.82
C GLY A 125 4.21 -15.53 -22.49
N PHE A 126 4.33 -14.92 -21.30
CA PHE A 126 5.63 -14.46 -20.80
C PHE A 126 6.45 -15.66 -20.33
N GLU A 127 7.62 -15.88 -20.96
CA GLU A 127 8.56 -16.93 -20.57
C GLU A 127 9.50 -16.42 -19.47
N GLU A 128 9.45 -17.08 -18.32
CA GLU A 128 10.34 -16.76 -17.21
C GLU A 128 11.63 -17.57 -17.28
N GLN A 129 12.77 -16.91 -17.05
CA GLN A 129 14.01 -17.64 -16.83
C GLN A 129 13.95 -18.40 -15.50
N PRO A 130 14.38 -19.68 -15.47
CA PRO A 130 14.43 -20.46 -14.25
C PRO A 130 15.49 -19.89 -13.29
N LEU A 131 15.11 -19.69 -12.03
CA LEU A 131 15.97 -19.18 -10.96
C LEU A 131 15.93 -20.12 -9.73
N GLN A 132 16.77 -19.84 -8.72
CA GLN A 132 16.65 -20.49 -7.41
C GLN A 132 15.41 -19.94 -6.67
N ALA A 133 14.80 -20.74 -5.79
CA ALA A 133 13.52 -20.38 -5.14
C ALA A 133 13.54 -19.03 -4.39
N ASP A 134 14.62 -18.72 -3.66
CA ASP A 134 14.76 -17.44 -2.96
C ASP A 134 14.88 -16.26 -3.96
N SER A 135 15.52 -16.50 -5.10
CA SER A 135 15.60 -15.51 -6.19
C SER A 135 14.25 -15.33 -6.92
N HIS A 136 13.41 -16.37 -6.96
CA HIS A 136 12.03 -16.26 -7.45
C HIS A 136 11.20 -15.35 -6.55
N ALA A 137 11.18 -15.59 -5.23
CA ALA A 137 10.40 -14.76 -4.31
C ALA A 137 10.83 -13.28 -4.35
N LEU A 138 12.14 -13.01 -4.37
CA LEU A 138 12.65 -11.64 -4.47
C LEU A 138 12.26 -10.96 -5.80
N ARG A 139 12.24 -11.71 -6.91
CA ARG A 139 11.82 -11.23 -8.23
C ARG A 139 10.33 -10.92 -8.25
N ASP A 140 9.51 -11.83 -7.73
CA ASP A 140 8.06 -11.68 -7.74
C ASP A 140 7.61 -10.53 -6.85
N THR A 141 8.23 -10.36 -5.67
CA THR A 141 8.01 -9.15 -4.85
C THR A 141 8.43 -7.90 -5.60
N ARG A 142 9.62 -7.86 -6.21
CA ARG A 142 10.09 -6.68 -6.96
C ARG A 142 9.13 -6.28 -8.08
N ARG A 143 8.57 -7.26 -8.79
CA ARG A 143 7.59 -7.03 -9.85
C ARG A 143 6.28 -6.50 -9.31
N GLU A 144 5.77 -7.04 -8.21
CA GLU A 144 4.56 -6.51 -7.57
C GLU A 144 4.75 -5.07 -7.07
N GLU A 145 5.89 -4.77 -6.46
CA GLU A 145 6.26 -3.42 -6.01
C GLU A 145 6.37 -2.46 -7.20
N GLY A 146 6.96 -2.90 -8.31
CA GLY A 146 7.06 -2.12 -9.54
C GLY A 146 5.69 -1.78 -10.13
N TYR A 147 4.73 -2.72 -10.07
CA TYR A 147 3.36 -2.45 -10.47
C TYR A 147 2.70 -1.41 -9.55
N ALA A 148 2.79 -1.60 -8.24
CA ALA A 148 2.18 -0.71 -7.26
C ALA A 148 2.74 0.72 -7.33
N ASP A 149 4.05 0.85 -7.55
CA ASP A 149 4.69 2.15 -7.81
C ASP A 149 4.13 2.83 -9.08
N LEU A 150 3.89 2.08 -10.16
CA LEU A 150 3.28 2.61 -11.38
C LEU A 150 1.81 3.00 -11.17
N VAL A 151 1.05 2.28 -10.33
CA VAL A 151 -0.32 2.66 -9.97
C VAL A 151 -0.32 3.99 -9.20
N ALA A 152 0.60 4.16 -8.24
CA ALA A 152 0.74 5.42 -7.52
C ALA A 152 1.03 6.59 -8.48
N LEU A 153 1.97 6.42 -9.41
CA LEU A 153 2.29 7.45 -10.40
C LEU A 153 1.15 7.73 -11.39
N ALA A 154 0.43 6.71 -11.83
CA ALA A 154 -0.75 6.87 -12.68
C ALA A 154 -1.84 7.66 -11.95
N TRP A 155 -2.03 7.40 -10.64
CA TRP A 155 -3.01 8.10 -9.81
C TRP A 155 -2.66 9.57 -9.69
N ILE A 156 -1.41 9.86 -9.35
CA ILE A 156 -0.91 11.24 -9.25
C ILE A 156 -1.03 11.96 -10.59
N GLN A 157 -0.69 11.30 -11.71
CA GLN A 157 -0.84 11.92 -13.02
C GLN A 157 -2.30 12.26 -13.35
N GLN A 158 -3.26 11.43 -12.92
CA GLN A 158 -4.68 11.67 -13.19
C GLN A 158 -5.29 12.77 -12.31
N ARG A 159 -4.80 12.95 -11.08
CA ARG A 159 -5.45 13.82 -10.07
C ARG A 159 -4.66 15.09 -9.74
N HIS A 160 -3.33 15.00 -9.80
CA HIS A 160 -2.39 16.05 -9.42
C HIS A 160 -1.25 16.15 -10.46
N PRO A 161 -1.55 16.31 -11.77
CA PRO A 161 -0.53 16.27 -12.82
C PRO A 161 0.58 17.31 -12.62
N GLU A 162 0.26 18.46 -12.03
CA GLU A 162 1.22 19.52 -11.69
C GLU A 162 2.21 19.11 -10.59
N GLN A 163 1.85 18.13 -9.75
CA GLN A 163 2.68 17.61 -8.67
C GLN A 163 3.42 16.31 -9.05
N TYR A 164 3.18 15.77 -10.25
CA TYR A 164 3.76 14.51 -10.70
C TYR A 164 5.27 14.46 -10.50
N ALA A 165 5.99 15.50 -10.92
CA ALA A 165 7.45 15.54 -10.86
C ALA A 165 7.98 15.46 -9.42
N ALA A 166 7.26 16.06 -8.46
CA ALA A 166 7.63 16.04 -7.05
C ALA A 166 7.47 14.61 -6.48
N VAL A 167 6.33 13.97 -6.74
CA VAL A 167 6.08 12.60 -6.25
C VAL A 167 7.02 11.60 -6.93
N ALA A 168 7.18 11.66 -8.25
CA ALA A 168 8.08 10.79 -8.99
C ALA A 168 9.56 10.98 -8.59
N GLY A 169 9.96 12.20 -8.21
CA GLY A 169 11.28 12.47 -7.64
C GLY A 169 11.46 11.82 -6.28
N TRP A 170 10.50 12.01 -5.38
CA TRP A 170 10.50 11.41 -4.04
C TRP A 170 10.49 9.88 -4.10
N MET A 171 9.62 9.26 -4.90
CA MET A 171 9.58 7.80 -5.06
C MET A 171 10.93 7.26 -5.55
N ARG A 172 11.56 7.91 -6.54
CA ARG A 172 12.91 7.52 -6.97
C ARG A 172 13.93 7.64 -5.84
N GLN A 173 13.86 8.66 -5.01
CA GLN A 173 14.78 8.82 -3.87
C GLN A 173 14.57 7.71 -2.82
N VAL A 174 13.32 7.38 -2.49
CA VAL A 174 12.98 6.27 -1.58
C VAL A 174 13.46 4.92 -2.13
N ARG A 175 13.57 4.79 -3.45
CA ARG A 175 14.00 3.56 -4.15
C ARG A 175 15.48 3.55 -4.57
N GLN A 176 16.22 4.67 -4.45
CA GLN A 176 17.66 4.78 -4.70
C GLN A 176 18.46 4.47 -3.42
N PRO A 177 19.64 3.85 -3.53
CA PRO A 177 19.94 2.58 -2.88
C PRO A 177 19.82 2.63 -1.35
N SER A 178 18.90 1.82 -0.81
CA SER A 178 19.21 1.09 0.42
C SER A 178 20.30 0.06 0.05
N PRO A 179 21.40 -0.05 0.81
CA PRO A 179 22.49 -0.95 0.46
C PRO A 179 21.98 -2.39 0.43
N ALA A 180 22.13 -3.02 -0.73
CA ALA A 180 21.76 -4.39 -1.11
C ALA A 180 20.56 -4.49 -2.06
N THR A 181 20.83 -5.14 -3.20
CA THR A 181 19.96 -6.09 -3.90
C THR A 181 18.76 -6.60 -3.09
N GLY A 182 17.69 -5.82 -3.03
CA GLY A 182 16.49 -6.12 -2.24
C GLY A 182 15.24 -6.18 -3.11
N SER A 183 14.21 -6.85 -2.61
CA SER A 183 12.90 -7.06 -3.21
C SER A 183 12.13 -5.79 -3.59
N HIS A 184 12.61 -4.58 -3.24
CA HIS A 184 11.92 -3.31 -3.47
C HIS A 184 12.67 -2.36 -4.44
N SER A 185 13.71 -2.82 -5.15
CA SER A 185 14.35 -1.98 -6.18
C SER A 185 13.49 -1.91 -7.44
N THR A 186 12.59 -0.93 -7.50
CA THR A 186 11.63 -0.74 -8.59
C THR A 186 12.10 0.26 -9.64
N LEU A 187 13.38 0.66 -9.61
CA LEU A 187 13.92 1.71 -10.47
C LEU A 187 13.73 1.45 -11.96
N THR A 188 13.76 0.18 -12.39
CA THR A 188 13.46 -0.23 -13.78
C THR A 188 12.08 0.26 -14.21
N TRP A 189 11.05 0.15 -13.36
CA TRP A 189 9.71 0.63 -13.68
C TRP A 189 9.58 2.14 -13.54
N LEU A 190 10.17 2.74 -12.51
CA LEU A 190 10.14 4.20 -12.33
C LEU A 190 10.82 4.95 -13.49
N GLN A 191 11.84 4.35 -14.12
CA GLN A 191 12.50 4.90 -15.31
C GLN A 191 11.61 4.89 -16.56
N LEU A 192 10.58 4.03 -16.63
CA LEU A 192 9.60 4.02 -17.72
C LEU A 192 8.57 5.15 -17.62
N ALA A 193 8.46 5.79 -16.45
CA ALA A 193 7.54 6.88 -16.16
C ALA A 193 8.28 8.15 -15.70
N PRO A 194 9.26 8.69 -16.47
CA PRO A 194 10.04 9.85 -16.04
C PRO A 194 9.19 11.12 -15.94
N THR A 195 8.09 11.17 -16.69
CA THR A 195 7.09 12.25 -16.66
C THR A 195 5.69 11.65 -16.78
N GLY A 196 4.69 12.45 -16.43
CA GLY A 196 3.28 12.09 -16.56
C GLY A 196 2.84 11.69 -17.96
N ALA A 197 3.57 12.09 -19.00
CA ALA A 197 3.27 11.74 -20.39
C ALA A 197 3.42 10.25 -20.69
N ALA A 198 4.05 9.48 -19.80
CA ALA A 198 4.10 8.01 -19.92
C ALA A 198 2.73 7.35 -19.73
N PHE A 199 1.80 8.03 -19.06
CA PHE A 199 0.45 7.56 -18.79
C PHE A 199 -0.51 8.14 -19.84
N THR A 200 -1.22 7.25 -20.57
CA THR A 200 -2.08 7.65 -21.70
C THR A 200 -3.40 8.22 -21.19
N PRO A 201 -3.72 9.50 -21.45
CA PRO A 201 -4.97 10.10 -21.01
C PRO A 201 -6.19 9.31 -21.51
N GLY A 202 -7.21 9.18 -20.66
CA GLY A 202 -8.47 8.51 -20.99
C GLY A 202 -8.48 6.98 -20.82
N LEU A 203 -7.34 6.34 -20.58
CA LEU A 203 -7.30 4.93 -20.19
C LEU A 203 -7.62 4.76 -18.69
N PRO A 204 -8.24 3.64 -18.27
CA PRO A 204 -8.38 3.29 -16.87
C PRO A 204 -7.04 3.27 -16.12
N LEU A 205 -7.05 3.73 -14.87
CA LEU A 205 -5.86 3.86 -14.01
C LEU A 205 -4.94 2.62 -14.06
N PHE A 206 -5.50 1.46 -13.75
CA PHE A 206 -4.74 0.20 -13.65
C PHE A 206 -4.26 -0.31 -15.01
N GLU A 207 -4.96 0.02 -16.10
CA GLU A 207 -4.52 -0.33 -17.46
C GLU A 207 -3.29 0.49 -17.86
N GLN A 208 -3.25 1.76 -17.49
CA GLN A 208 -2.07 2.60 -17.73
C GLN A 208 -0.84 2.07 -17.00
N ALA A 209 -1.00 1.67 -15.73
CA ALA A 209 0.06 1.05 -14.95
C ALA A 209 0.49 -0.30 -15.54
N ASP A 210 -0.46 -1.16 -15.91
CA ASP A 210 -0.18 -2.49 -16.45
C ASP A 210 0.64 -2.43 -17.75
N ARG A 211 0.33 -1.50 -18.66
CA ARG A 211 1.10 -1.31 -19.90
C ARG A 211 2.57 -0.97 -19.65
N LEU A 212 2.85 -0.13 -18.66
CA LEU A 212 4.24 0.20 -18.30
C LEU A 212 4.90 -0.94 -17.52
N TRP A 213 4.12 -1.63 -16.69
CA TRP A 213 4.60 -2.77 -15.93
C TRP A 213 5.09 -3.91 -16.83
N GLN A 214 4.30 -4.27 -17.85
CA GLN A 214 4.68 -5.27 -18.86
C GLN A 214 5.95 -4.89 -19.62
N LYS A 215 6.14 -3.60 -19.95
CA LYS A 215 7.40 -3.13 -20.55
C LYS A 215 8.59 -3.34 -19.61
N GLY A 216 8.41 -3.10 -18.31
CA GLY A 216 9.43 -3.32 -17.31
C GLY A 216 9.79 -4.81 -17.13
N LEU A 217 8.83 -5.72 -17.26
CA LEU A 217 9.11 -7.17 -17.22
C LEU A 217 10.12 -7.61 -18.29
N LEU A 218 10.10 -6.96 -19.47
CA LEU A 218 11.04 -7.25 -20.56
C LEU A 218 12.46 -6.74 -20.26
N GLN A 219 12.60 -5.80 -19.33
CA GLN A 219 13.88 -5.22 -18.90
C GLN A 219 14.40 -5.83 -17.58
N ASP A 220 13.52 -6.56 -16.86
CA ASP A 220 13.77 -7.22 -15.58
C ASP A 220 14.15 -8.71 -15.74
N GLN A 221 14.60 -9.11 -16.95
CA GLN A 221 15.08 -10.46 -17.25
C GLN A 221 16.52 -10.67 -16.80
#